data_AF-A0A3M1AUH2-F1
#
_entry.id   AF-A0A3M1AUH2-F1
#
_cell.length_a   1.000
_cell.length_b   1.000
_cell.length_c   1.000
_cell.angle_alpha   90.00
_cell.angle_beta   90.00
_cell.angle_gamma   90.00
#
_symmetry.space_group_name_H-M   'P 1'
#
loop_
_entity.id
_entity.type
_entity.pdbx_description
1 polymer ?
#
loop_
_entity_poly.entity_id
_entity_poly.type
_entity_poly.pdbx_seq_one_letter_code
_entity_poly.pdbx_strand_id
1 'polypeptide(L)'
;MAGFDCVAHAAEIHIDPTVRCEIAGVGEMDRNAYINLADHGADFDERVGDIDRYNYLVHELDISFGRHLGPVKGAVSWQKIVREDPSRPGYADLDYLRSRLAKSVKKPSPRMLRDFGELDVACHENHNAFPEFMGQYTTPESAREKKVEYLPQNIDAAVELTAAVLKFGFNDFTRPTYYEPLNEPHWSMFGDEHFLKWHLRTKDMIHKHVPDVLVGGP
;
A
#
# COMPACT_ATOMS: atom_id res chain seq x y z
N MET A 1 8.59 -53.88 -17.83
CA MET A 1 7.99 -52.58 -17.50
C MET A 1 7.02 -52.82 -16.35
N ALA A 2 7.35 -52.36 -15.14
CA ALA A 2 6.44 -52.45 -14.00
C ALA A 2 5.50 -51.25 -14.08
N GLY A 3 4.20 -51.50 -14.26
CA GLY A 3 3.17 -50.47 -14.18
C GLY A 3 3.05 -49.98 -12.74
N PHE A 4 3.09 -48.67 -12.54
CA PHE A 4 2.70 -48.09 -11.26
C PHE A 4 1.16 -48.09 -11.21
N ASP A 5 0.59 -49.03 -10.47
CA ASP A 5 -0.81 -48.98 -10.07
C ASP A 5 -0.99 -47.84 -9.06
N CYS A 6 -1.51 -46.70 -9.54
CA CYS A 6 -1.93 -45.62 -8.66
C CYS A 6 -3.34 -45.93 -8.16
N VAL A 7 -3.43 -46.46 -6.93
CA VAL A 7 -4.73 -46.69 -6.27
C VAL A 7 -5.23 -45.35 -5.74
N ALA A 8 -6.19 -44.75 -6.45
CA ALA A 8 -6.89 -43.56 -5.99
C ALA A 8 -7.68 -43.91 -4.72
N HIS A 9 -7.24 -43.38 -3.57
CA HIS A 9 -8.01 -43.46 -2.33
C HIS A 9 -9.02 -42.32 -2.32
N ALA A 10 -10.29 -42.62 -2.03
CA ALA A 10 -11.31 -41.60 -1.87
C ALA A 10 -10.97 -40.73 -0.64
N ALA A 11 -11.00 -39.41 -0.80
CA ALA A 11 -10.89 -38.49 0.32
C ALA A 11 -12.22 -38.45 1.09
N GLU A 12 -12.16 -38.66 2.39
CA GLU A 12 -13.30 -38.50 3.29
C GLU A 12 -13.26 -37.10 3.90
N ILE A 13 -14.39 -36.38 3.84
CA ILE A 13 -14.54 -35.02 4.38
C ILE A 13 -15.56 -35.08 5.53
N HIS A 14 -15.11 -34.75 6.74
CA HIS A 14 -15.96 -34.67 7.92
C HIS A 14 -16.26 -33.21 8.28
N ILE A 15 -17.54 -32.89 8.48
CA ILE A 15 -18.00 -31.57 8.88
C ILE A 15 -18.92 -31.75 10.10
N ASP A 16 -18.58 -31.08 11.20
CA ASP A 16 -19.44 -30.99 12.38
C ASP A 16 -19.83 -29.52 12.62
N PRO A 17 -21.09 -29.13 12.32
CA PRO A 17 -21.54 -27.74 12.47
C PRO A 17 -21.82 -27.35 13.93
N THR A 18 -21.75 -28.29 14.88
CA THR A 18 -22.00 -28.03 16.30
C THR A 18 -20.72 -27.71 17.07
N VAL A 19 -19.55 -27.98 16.48
CA VAL A 19 -18.24 -27.68 17.06
C VAL A 19 -17.74 -26.35 16.52
N ARG A 20 -17.49 -25.39 17.42
CA ARG A 20 -16.83 -24.12 17.09
C ARG A 20 -15.31 -24.31 17.13
N CYS A 21 -14.64 -23.96 16.04
CA CYS A 21 -13.18 -23.86 15.99
C CYS A 21 -12.76 -22.42 16.24
N GLU A 22 -11.76 -22.21 17.10
CA GLU A 22 -11.17 -20.90 17.33
C GLU A 22 -9.65 -21.00 17.24
N ILE A 23 -9.03 -20.05 16.55
CA ILE A 23 -7.57 -19.94 16.43
C ILE A 23 -7.16 -18.61 17.03
N ALA A 24 -6.38 -18.64 18.11
CA ALA A 24 -5.91 -17.46 18.82
C ALA A 24 -7.04 -16.46 19.21
N GLY A 25 -8.23 -16.98 19.54
CA GLY A 25 -9.39 -16.17 19.91
C GLY A 25 -10.25 -15.70 18.73
N VAL A 26 -9.93 -16.08 17.49
CA VAL A 26 -10.74 -15.81 16.30
C VAL A 26 -11.56 -17.05 15.96
N GLY A 27 -12.89 -16.93 16.09
CA GLY A 27 -13.84 -17.99 15.76
C GLY A 27 -14.79 -17.67 14.60
N GLU A 28 -14.62 -16.52 13.96
CA GLU A 28 -15.46 -16.04 12.87
C GLU A 28 -14.57 -15.62 11.69
N MET A 29 -15.09 -15.81 10.47
CA MET A 29 -14.41 -15.36 9.27
C MET A 29 -14.55 -13.84 9.14
N ASP A 30 -13.43 -13.14 9.17
CA ASP A 30 -13.37 -11.73 8.79
C ASP A 30 -13.40 -11.62 7.26
N ARG A 31 -14.55 -11.23 6.70
CA ARG A 31 -14.71 -11.08 5.26
C ARG A 31 -13.80 -10.00 4.68
N ASN A 32 -13.48 -8.94 5.43
CA ASN A 32 -12.63 -7.86 4.92
C ASN A 32 -11.19 -8.35 4.67
N ALA A 33 -10.71 -9.24 5.53
CA ALA A 33 -9.37 -9.83 5.40
C ALA A 33 -9.21 -10.74 4.17
N TYR A 34 -10.29 -11.36 3.67
CA TYR A 34 -10.20 -12.44 2.66
C TYR A 34 -11.00 -12.19 1.37
N ILE A 35 -12.08 -11.42 1.41
CA ILE A 35 -13.00 -11.16 0.30
C ILE A 35 -12.90 -9.69 -0.09
N ASN A 36 -11.77 -9.35 -0.71
CA ASN A 36 -11.46 -8.00 -1.16
C ASN A 36 -11.03 -7.97 -2.63
N LEU A 37 -11.18 -6.80 -3.24
CA LEU A 37 -10.58 -6.50 -4.53
C LEU A 37 -9.17 -5.94 -4.34
N ALA A 38 -8.25 -6.33 -5.21
CA ALA A 38 -6.94 -5.69 -5.36
C ALA A 38 -7.06 -4.29 -6.01
N ASP A 39 -7.80 -3.42 -5.34
CA ASP A 39 -8.20 -2.09 -5.76
C ASP A 39 -8.17 -1.14 -4.55
N HIS A 40 -8.02 0.17 -4.80
CA HIS A 40 -7.86 1.18 -3.76
C HIS A 40 -9.18 1.77 -3.24
N GLY A 41 -10.33 1.41 -3.83
CA GLY A 41 -11.67 1.81 -3.39
C GLY A 41 -12.06 3.26 -3.64
N ALA A 42 -11.10 4.19 -3.70
CA ALA A 42 -11.42 5.60 -4.00
C ALA A 42 -12.17 5.74 -5.34
N ASP A 43 -13.21 6.57 -5.33
CA ASP A 43 -14.13 6.83 -6.45
C ASP A 43 -14.66 5.56 -7.15
N PHE A 44 -14.79 4.44 -6.43
CA PHE A 44 -15.15 3.16 -7.04
C PHE A 44 -16.52 3.21 -7.73
N ASP A 45 -17.49 3.91 -7.15
CA ASP A 45 -18.81 4.11 -7.76
C ASP A 45 -18.76 4.85 -9.10
N GLU A 46 -17.92 5.89 -9.21
CA GLU A 46 -17.64 6.60 -10.47
C GLU A 46 -16.94 5.68 -11.49
N ARG A 47 -15.92 4.93 -11.05
CA ARG A 47 -15.13 4.05 -11.92
C ARG A 47 -15.92 2.84 -12.42
N VAL A 48 -16.86 2.33 -11.63
CA VAL A 48 -17.77 1.25 -12.04
C VAL A 48 -18.74 1.76 -13.12
N GLY A 49 -19.24 2.99 -12.99
CA GLY A 49 -20.07 3.66 -14.00
C GLY A 49 -21.44 3.04 -14.27
N ASP A 50 -21.82 2.01 -13.52
CA ASP A 50 -23.04 1.22 -13.69
C ASP A 50 -23.62 0.86 -12.31
N ILE A 51 -24.87 1.26 -12.07
CA ILE A 51 -25.51 1.10 -10.75
C ILE A 51 -25.81 -0.36 -10.41
N ASP A 52 -26.20 -1.17 -11.39
CA ASP A 52 -26.55 -2.58 -11.16
C ASP A 52 -25.30 -3.38 -10.86
N ARG A 53 -24.20 -3.09 -11.57
CA ARG A 53 -22.88 -3.67 -11.26
C ARG A 53 -22.39 -3.24 -9.88
N TYR A 54 -22.58 -1.97 -9.51
CA TYR A 54 -22.20 -1.50 -8.17
C TYR A 54 -22.98 -2.25 -7.09
N ASN A 55 -24.31 -2.35 -7.22
CA ASN A 55 -25.15 -3.04 -6.25
C ASN A 55 -24.80 -4.52 -6.15
N TYR A 56 -24.54 -5.19 -7.28
CA TYR A 56 -24.10 -6.57 -7.30
C TYR A 56 -22.78 -6.75 -6.54
N LEU A 57 -21.77 -5.91 -6.84
CA LEU A 57 -20.46 -6.03 -6.20
C LEU A 57 -20.51 -5.69 -4.70
N VAL A 58 -21.12 -4.56 -4.35
CA VAL A 58 -21.07 -3.99 -3.00
C VAL A 58 -22.12 -4.59 -2.07
N HIS A 59 -23.35 -4.82 -2.55
CA HIS A 59 -24.45 -5.25 -1.69
C HIS A 59 -24.77 -6.75 -1.79
N GLU A 60 -24.53 -7.39 -2.93
CA GLU A 60 -24.77 -8.83 -3.08
C GLU A 60 -23.52 -9.66 -2.79
N LEU A 61 -22.37 -9.28 -3.38
CA LEU A 61 -21.11 -9.98 -3.14
C LEU A 61 -20.39 -9.51 -1.87
N ASP A 62 -20.78 -8.36 -1.32
CA ASP A 62 -20.25 -7.79 -0.07
C ASP A 62 -18.72 -7.74 -0.08
N ILE A 63 -18.18 -7.07 -1.10
CA ILE A 63 -16.73 -6.89 -1.29
C ILE A 63 -16.17 -5.81 -0.37
N SER A 64 -14.88 -5.91 -0.10
CA SER A 64 -14.04 -4.82 0.41
C SER A 64 -12.89 -4.50 -0.55
N PHE A 65 -12.00 -3.59 -0.18
CA PHE A 65 -10.86 -3.14 -0.98
C PHE A 65 -9.55 -3.45 -0.27
N GLY A 66 -8.51 -3.81 -1.01
CA GLY A 66 -7.29 -4.34 -0.39
C GLY A 66 -6.01 -3.61 -0.75
N ARG A 67 -5.92 -2.86 -1.87
CA ARG A 67 -4.60 -2.40 -2.36
C ARG A 67 -4.56 -1.08 -3.11
N HIS A 68 -3.68 -0.18 -2.65
CA HIS A 68 -3.22 1.02 -3.36
C HIS A 68 -1.72 0.91 -3.68
N LEU A 69 -1.29 1.47 -4.83
CA LEU A 69 0.10 1.46 -5.27
C LEU A 69 0.71 2.86 -5.43
N GLY A 70 1.94 3.01 -4.95
CA GLY A 70 2.86 4.08 -5.29
C GLY A 70 2.39 5.49 -4.93
N PRO A 71 2.08 5.80 -3.66
CA PRO A 71 1.63 7.14 -3.29
C PRO A 71 2.72 8.20 -3.55
N VAL A 72 3.97 7.95 -3.19
CA VAL A 72 5.10 8.86 -3.47
C VAL A 72 5.44 8.81 -4.96
N LYS A 73 5.54 7.62 -5.57
CA LYS A 73 5.79 7.48 -7.01
C LYS A 73 4.78 8.28 -7.83
N GLY A 74 3.50 8.26 -7.43
CA GLY A 74 2.43 8.99 -8.09
C GLY A 74 2.60 10.50 -7.96
N ALA A 75 2.97 11.00 -6.79
CA ALA A 75 3.29 12.42 -6.59
C ALA A 75 4.49 12.87 -7.43
N VAL A 76 5.54 12.05 -7.52
CA VAL A 76 6.78 12.35 -8.25
C VAL A 76 6.61 12.22 -9.77
N SER A 77 6.08 11.09 -10.24
CA SER A 77 6.16 10.70 -11.66
C SER A 77 4.91 11.07 -12.46
N TRP A 78 3.72 10.91 -11.87
CA TRP A 78 2.46 11.13 -12.58
C TRP A 78 1.95 12.56 -12.39
N GLN A 79 1.90 13.02 -11.14
CA GLN A 79 1.44 14.37 -10.80
C GLN A 79 2.54 15.41 -11.01
N LYS A 80 3.81 15.03 -10.88
CA LYS A 80 4.99 15.92 -11.00
C LYS A 80 4.90 17.12 -10.07
N ILE A 81 4.52 16.87 -8.82
CA ILE A 81 4.27 17.90 -7.79
C ILE A 81 5.32 17.92 -6.68
N VAL A 82 6.39 17.13 -6.83
CA VAL A 82 7.53 17.14 -5.92
C VAL A 82 8.66 17.92 -6.59
N ARG A 83 9.22 18.90 -5.88
CA ARG A 83 10.40 19.66 -6.30
C ARG A 83 11.35 19.80 -5.12
N GLU A 84 12.62 20.03 -5.42
CA GLU A 84 13.63 20.28 -4.39
C GLU A 84 13.37 21.60 -3.66
N ASP A 85 13.57 21.60 -2.36
CA ASP A 85 13.53 22.79 -1.51
C ASP A 85 14.81 23.62 -1.72
N PRO A 86 14.73 24.86 -2.22
CA PRO A 86 15.92 25.67 -2.50
C PRO A 86 16.71 26.03 -1.23
N SER A 87 16.10 25.94 -0.05
CA SER A 87 16.75 26.20 1.24
C SER A 87 17.32 24.94 1.90
N ARG A 88 16.92 23.75 1.43
CA ARG A 88 17.32 22.44 1.97
C ARG A 88 17.67 21.49 0.81
N PRO A 89 18.87 21.59 0.21
CA PRO A 89 19.29 20.68 -0.85
C PRO A 89 19.12 19.21 -0.43
N GLY A 90 18.56 18.41 -1.34
CA GLY A 90 18.20 17.02 -1.09
C GLY A 90 16.87 16.80 -0.37
N TYR A 91 16.11 17.85 -0.04
CA TYR A 91 14.77 17.76 0.57
C TYR A 91 13.68 18.24 -0.39
N ALA A 92 12.46 17.75 -0.21
CA ALA A 92 11.31 18.23 -0.96
C ALA A 92 10.76 19.54 -0.38
N ASP A 93 10.31 20.46 -1.25
CA ASP A 93 9.54 21.64 -0.87
C ASP A 93 8.13 21.22 -0.44
N LEU A 94 7.94 21.07 0.88
CA LEU A 94 6.69 20.59 1.45
C LEU A 94 5.53 21.58 1.33
N ASP A 95 5.81 22.88 1.31
CA ASP A 95 4.77 23.90 1.17
C ASP A 95 4.19 23.84 -0.25
N TYR A 96 5.06 23.74 -1.25
CA TYR A 96 4.64 23.49 -2.62
C TYR A 96 3.86 22.19 -2.73
N LEU A 97 4.41 21.07 -2.23
CA LEU A 97 3.77 19.75 -2.29
C LEU A 97 2.37 19.78 -1.68
N ARG A 98 2.23 20.31 -0.46
CA ARG A 98 0.96 20.42 0.25
C ARG A 98 -0.07 21.23 -0.54
N SER A 99 0.34 22.36 -1.12
CA SER A 99 -0.55 23.21 -1.94
C SER A 99 -1.08 22.49 -3.19
N ARG A 100 -0.32 21.52 -3.71
CA ARG A 100 -0.69 20.72 -4.87
C ARG A 100 -1.56 19.53 -4.48
N LEU A 101 -1.20 18.80 -3.43
CA LEU A 101 -1.97 17.65 -2.92
C LEU A 101 -3.38 18.06 -2.46
N ALA A 102 -3.52 19.22 -1.80
CA ALA A 102 -4.82 19.73 -1.39
C ALA A 102 -5.82 19.93 -2.55
N LYS A 103 -5.32 20.03 -3.80
CA LYS A 103 -6.15 20.16 -5.01
C LYS A 103 -6.52 18.82 -5.64
N SER A 104 -5.80 17.74 -5.32
CA SER A 104 -6.00 16.41 -5.90
C SER A 104 -6.81 15.47 -5.00
N VAL A 105 -6.91 15.74 -3.70
CA VAL A 105 -7.74 14.95 -2.79
C VAL A 105 -9.22 15.13 -3.13
N LYS A 106 -9.81 14.08 -3.70
CA LYS A 106 -11.26 14.01 -3.98
C LYS A 106 -12.03 13.61 -2.74
N LYS A 107 -13.21 14.20 -2.55
CA LYS A 107 -14.14 13.78 -1.50
C LYS A 107 -14.91 12.55 -1.98
N PRO A 108 -15.11 11.54 -1.12
CA PRO A 108 -15.95 10.40 -1.48
C PRO A 108 -17.38 10.85 -1.75
N SER A 109 -18.07 10.09 -2.60
CA SER A 109 -19.50 10.28 -2.79
C SER A 109 -20.27 9.91 -1.50
N PRO A 110 -21.49 10.46 -1.29
CA PRO A 110 -22.33 10.06 -0.17
C PRO A 110 -22.68 8.57 -0.16
N ARG A 111 -22.66 7.92 -1.33
CA ARG A 111 -22.87 6.47 -1.47
C ARG A 111 -21.69 5.72 -0.86
N MET A 112 -20.47 6.02 -1.33
CA MET A 112 -19.25 5.38 -0.83
C MET A 112 -19.09 5.56 0.69
N LEU A 113 -19.38 6.76 1.22
CA LEU A 113 -19.34 7.00 2.67
C LEU A 113 -20.31 6.14 3.46
N ARG A 114 -21.55 5.97 2.96
CA ARG A 114 -22.57 5.17 3.63
C ARG A 114 -22.22 3.68 3.60
N ASP A 115 -21.69 3.22 2.47
CA ASP A 115 -21.53 1.78 2.23
C ASP A 115 -20.22 1.24 2.83
N PHE A 116 -19.17 2.06 2.99
CA PHE A 116 -17.85 1.59 3.47
C PHE A 116 -17.34 2.25 4.76
N GLY A 117 -17.79 3.46 5.13
CA GLY A 117 -17.10 4.19 6.20
C GLY A 117 -15.68 4.56 5.75
N GLU A 118 -14.64 4.27 6.54
CA GLU A 118 -13.23 4.43 6.12
C GLU A 118 -12.76 3.20 5.32
N LEU A 119 -11.86 3.39 4.35
CA LEU A 119 -11.35 2.29 3.54
C LEU A 119 -10.20 1.55 4.24
N ASP A 120 -10.34 0.23 4.41
CA ASP A 120 -9.30 -0.62 4.98
C ASP A 120 -8.31 -1.14 3.93
N VAL A 121 -7.42 -0.27 3.46
CA VAL A 121 -6.55 -0.55 2.29
C VAL A 121 -5.07 -0.58 2.69
N ALA A 122 -4.34 -1.57 2.17
CA ALA A 122 -2.87 -1.59 2.20
C ALA A 122 -2.29 -0.78 1.04
N CYS A 123 -1.33 0.09 1.33
CA CYS A 123 -0.68 0.93 0.34
C CYS A 123 0.80 0.59 0.26
N HIS A 124 1.24 0.13 -0.91
CA HIS A 124 2.63 -0.22 -1.13
C HIS A 124 3.29 0.83 -2.01
N GLU A 125 4.48 1.30 -1.63
CA GLU A 125 5.25 2.15 -2.51
C GLU A 125 5.82 1.37 -3.70
N ASN A 126 6.14 2.10 -4.77
CA ASN A 126 6.71 1.52 -5.97
C ASN A 126 8.25 1.57 -5.97
N HIS A 127 8.88 0.71 -6.78
CA HIS A 127 10.33 0.80 -7.01
C HIS A 127 10.71 2.18 -7.58
N ASN A 128 11.86 2.69 -7.17
CA ASN A 128 12.42 3.95 -7.66
C ASN A 128 11.43 5.11 -7.53
N ALA A 129 10.73 5.20 -6.38
CA ALA A 129 9.69 6.18 -6.11
C ALA A 129 10.21 7.60 -5.88
N PHE A 130 11.40 7.72 -5.30
CA PHE A 130 11.93 8.98 -4.80
C PHE A 130 12.65 9.78 -5.90
N PRO A 131 12.60 11.12 -5.84
CA PRO A 131 13.24 11.98 -6.83
C PRO A 131 14.77 11.92 -6.73
N GLU A 132 15.44 12.09 -7.87
CA GLU A 132 16.91 11.97 -7.98
C GLU A 132 17.68 12.92 -7.06
N PHE A 133 17.14 14.11 -6.75
CA PHE A 133 17.79 15.06 -5.86
C PHE A 133 17.96 14.54 -4.43
N MET A 134 17.20 13.51 -4.00
CA MET A 134 17.40 12.83 -2.71
C MET A 134 18.57 11.83 -2.71
N GLY A 135 19.24 11.69 -3.86
CA GLY A 135 20.29 10.69 -4.09
C GLY A 135 19.75 9.27 -4.20
N GLN A 136 20.58 8.40 -4.77
CA GLN A 136 20.24 7.01 -5.04
C GLN A 136 21.24 6.11 -4.33
N TYR A 137 20.71 5.17 -3.55
CA TYR A 137 21.47 4.08 -2.95
C TYR A 137 21.16 2.79 -3.70
N THR A 138 22.19 2.05 -4.10
CA THR A 138 22.07 0.73 -4.73
C THR A 138 22.99 -0.25 -4.01
N THR A 139 22.56 -1.51 -3.96
CA THR A 139 23.44 -2.63 -3.63
C THR A 139 24.28 -3.01 -4.86
N PRO A 140 25.42 -3.71 -4.70
CA PRO A 140 26.23 -4.16 -5.82
C PRO A 140 25.45 -5.01 -6.84
N GLU A 141 24.49 -5.81 -6.38
CA GLU A 141 23.63 -6.67 -7.21
C GLU A 141 22.60 -5.84 -7.97
N SER A 142 21.84 -4.98 -7.28
CA SER A 142 20.80 -4.16 -7.93
C SER A 142 21.38 -3.16 -8.95
N ALA A 143 22.62 -2.70 -8.73
CA ALA A 143 23.33 -1.84 -9.68
C ALA A 143 23.71 -2.54 -11.00
N ARG A 144 23.78 -3.87 -10.99
CA ARG A 144 24.12 -4.69 -12.18
C ARG A 144 22.89 -5.10 -13.00
N GLU A 145 21.69 -4.85 -12.48
CA GLU A 145 20.45 -5.19 -13.18
C GLU A 145 20.21 -4.29 -14.39
N LYS A 146 19.52 -4.84 -15.40
CA LYS A 146 19.13 -4.06 -16.60
C LYS A 146 18.25 -2.87 -16.23
N LYS A 147 17.41 -3.05 -15.22
CA LYS A 147 16.61 -2.00 -14.61
C LYS A 147 17.11 -1.82 -13.19
N VAL A 148 18.02 -0.87 -13.00
CA VAL A 148 18.60 -0.56 -11.69
C VAL A 148 17.49 -0.19 -10.71
N GLU A 149 17.45 -0.92 -9.60
CA GLU A 149 16.60 -0.61 -8.46
C GLU A 149 17.42 0.16 -7.42
N TYR A 150 16.88 1.27 -6.94
CA TYR A 150 17.52 2.11 -5.94
C TYR A 150 16.56 2.51 -4.84
N LEU A 151 17.16 2.74 -3.67
CA LEU A 151 16.54 3.34 -2.49
C LEU A 151 16.93 4.83 -2.40
N PRO A 152 16.19 5.67 -1.67
CA PRO A 152 16.62 7.03 -1.41
C PRO A 152 17.91 7.03 -0.57
N GLN A 153 18.94 7.76 -1.00
CA GLN A 153 20.17 7.91 -0.22
C GLN A 153 19.96 8.81 1.01
N ASN A 154 19.22 9.90 0.84
CA ASN A 154 18.82 10.80 1.93
C ASN A 154 17.56 10.28 2.62
N ILE A 155 17.76 9.42 3.63
CA ILE A 155 16.68 8.80 4.39
C ILE A 155 15.78 9.85 5.05
N ASP A 156 16.35 10.89 5.68
CA ASP A 156 15.57 11.88 6.42
C ASP A 156 14.63 12.67 5.49
N ALA A 157 15.10 13.04 4.29
CA ALA A 157 14.26 13.68 3.28
C ALA A 157 13.18 12.75 2.72
N ALA A 158 13.51 11.48 2.51
CA ALA A 158 12.57 10.49 1.98
C ALA A 158 11.41 10.23 2.95
N VAL A 159 11.71 10.03 4.24
CA VAL A 159 10.67 9.78 5.24
C VAL A 159 9.78 11.01 5.48
N GLU A 160 10.36 12.22 5.39
CA GLU A 160 9.61 13.48 5.45
C GLU A 160 8.64 13.59 4.26
N LEU A 161 9.10 13.27 3.04
CA LEU A 161 8.25 13.25 1.84
C LEU A 161 7.13 12.22 1.96
N THR A 162 7.43 10.98 2.36
CA THR A 162 6.43 9.93 2.54
C THR A 162 5.36 10.35 3.53
N ALA A 163 5.75 10.86 4.71
CA ALA A 163 4.79 11.32 5.72
C ALA A 163 3.92 12.48 5.21
N ALA A 164 4.50 13.42 4.46
CA ALA A 164 3.75 14.52 3.86
C ALA A 164 2.73 14.04 2.82
N VAL A 165 3.11 13.08 1.97
CA VAL A 165 2.20 12.49 0.97
C VAL A 165 1.05 11.76 1.66
N LEU A 166 1.32 10.93 2.66
CA LEU A 166 0.26 10.21 3.39
C LEU A 166 -0.65 11.17 4.17
N LYS A 167 -0.09 12.24 4.74
CA LYS A 167 -0.84 13.21 5.53
C LYS A 167 -1.74 14.11 4.70
N PHE A 168 -1.26 14.59 3.55
CA PHE A 168 -1.92 15.63 2.77
C PHE A 168 -2.50 15.13 1.44
N GLY A 169 -2.08 13.96 0.96
CA GLY A 169 -2.57 13.34 -0.27
C GLY A 169 -3.79 12.45 -0.09
N PHE A 170 -4.24 12.28 1.15
CA PHE A 170 -5.40 11.46 1.51
C PHE A 170 -6.32 12.20 2.49
N ASN A 171 -7.59 11.84 2.49
CA ASN A 171 -8.55 12.25 3.51
C ASN A 171 -8.87 11.07 4.43
N ASP A 172 -9.74 11.28 5.41
CA ASP A 172 -10.08 10.23 6.39
C ASP A 172 -10.75 9.01 5.75
N PHE A 173 -11.43 9.18 4.62
CA PHE A 173 -12.02 8.07 3.87
C PHE A 173 -10.97 7.26 3.09
N THR A 174 -10.00 7.92 2.45
CA THR A 174 -9.05 7.27 1.52
C THR A 174 -7.69 6.94 2.10
N ARG A 175 -7.38 7.41 3.32
CA ARG A 175 -6.08 7.17 3.94
C ARG A 175 -5.90 5.67 4.16
N PRO A 176 -4.76 5.10 3.73
CA PRO A 176 -4.56 3.67 3.87
C PRO A 176 -4.37 3.27 5.34
N THR A 177 -4.95 2.15 5.76
CA THR A 177 -4.72 1.58 7.10
C THR A 177 -3.28 1.08 7.24
N TYR A 178 -2.73 0.50 6.17
CA TYR A 178 -1.39 -0.08 6.16
C TYR A 178 -0.52 0.59 5.10
N TYR A 179 0.76 0.81 5.40
CA TYR A 179 1.74 1.29 4.45
C TYR A 179 3.00 0.41 4.43
N GLU A 180 3.40 0.00 3.24
CA GLU A 180 4.66 -0.68 2.99
C GLU A 180 5.62 0.25 2.23
N PRO A 181 6.81 0.58 2.79
CA PRO A 181 7.75 1.50 2.16
C PRO A 181 8.27 1.07 0.79
N LEU A 182 8.21 -0.23 0.44
CA LEU A 182 8.64 -0.76 -0.85
C LEU A 182 7.98 -2.11 -1.14
N ASN A 183 7.25 -2.21 -2.26
CA ASN A 183 6.73 -3.47 -2.76
C ASN A 183 7.87 -4.36 -3.31
N GLU A 184 7.93 -5.62 -2.90
CA GLU A 184 8.79 -6.66 -3.48
C GLU A 184 10.25 -6.21 -3.69
N PRO A 185 10.98 -5.81 -2.63
CA PRO A 185 12.33 -5.28 -2.79
C PRO A 185 13.23 -6.26 -3.53
N HIS A 186 14.19 -5.72 -4.27
CA HIS A 186 15.25 -6.53 -4.87
C HIS A 186 15.88 -7.45 -3.80
N TRP A 187 16.10 -8.72 -4.14
CA TRP A 187 16.48 -9.75 -3.17
C TRP A 187 17.77 -9.44 -2.39
N SER A 188 18.66 -8.62 -2.94
CA SER A 188 19.90 -8.22 -2.27
C SER A 188 19.70 -7.11 -1.23
N MET A 189 18.51 -6.51 -1.14
CA MET A 189 18.16 -5.54 -0.09
C MET A 189 17.75 -6.24 1.21
N PHE A 190 17.42 -7.53 1.18
CA PHE A 190 17.12 -8.29 2.40
C PHE A 190 18.38 -8.36 3.28
N GLY A 191 18.28 -7.80 4.49
CA GLY A 191 19.39 -7.70 5.43
C GLY A 191 20.36 -6.55 5.17
N ASP A 192 20.12 -5.70 4.16
CA ASP A 192 20.90 -4.49 3.95
C ASP A 192 20.62 -3.44 5.03
N GLU A 193 21.67 -2.86 5.60
CA GLU A 193 21.55 -1.92 6.72
C GLU A 193 20.85 -0.62 6.29
N HIS A 194 21.08 -0.14 5.06
CA HIS A 194 20.46 1.08 4.56
C HIS A 194 18.96 0.89 4.36
N PHE A 195 18.55 -0.25 3.80
CA PHE A 195 17.14 -0.63 3.65
C PHE A 195 16.44 -0.72 5.01
N LEU A 196 17.01 -1.44 5.99
CA LEU A 196 16.45 -1.57 7.34
C LEU A 196 16.32 -0.21 8.05
N LYS A 197 17.37 0.62 7.96
CA LYS A 197 17.36 1.97 8.54
C LYS A 197 16.29 2.84 7.92
N TRP A 198 16.15 2.81 6.59
CA TRP A 198 15.11 3.57 5.89
C TRP A 198 13.70 3.08 6.29
N HIS A 199 13.48 1.77 6.37
CA HIS A 199 12.21 1.19 6.78
C HIS A 199 11.81 1.64 8.20
N LEU A 200 12.71 1.50 9.17
CA LEU A 200 12.45 1.89 10.57
C LEU A 200 12.22 3.39 10.72
N ARG A 201 13.00 4.23 10.02
CA ARG A 201 12.81 5.68 10.04
C ARG A 201 11.49 6.09 9.38
N THR A 202 11.05 5.36 8.35
CA THR A 202 9.75 5.58 7.71
C THR A 202 8.62 5.31 8.71
N LYS A 203 8.66 4.17 9.41
CA LYS A 203 7.71 3.84 10.48
C LYS A 203 7.64 4.94 11.54
N ASP A 204 8.78 5.34 12.09
CA ASP A 204 8.83 6.34 13.17
C ASP A 204 8.27 7.69 12.71
N MET A 205 8.57 8.10 11.47
CA MET A 205 8.07 9.36 10.91
C MET A 205 6.56 9.31 10.64
N ILE A 206 6.06 8.19 10.11
CA ILE A 206 4.63 8.00 9.86
C ILE A 206 3.86 7.99 11.18
N HIS A 207 4.25 7.18 12.16
CA HIS A 207 3.57 7.15 13.47
C HIS A 207 3.55 8.52 14.17
N LYS A 208 4.58 9.35 13.94
CA LYS A 208 4.62 10.71 14.49
C LYS A 208 3.62 11.67 13.81
N HIS A 209 3.39 11.53 12.51
CA HIS A 209 2.68 12.53 11.72
C HIS A 209 1.31 12.09 11.19
N VAL A 210 1.09 10.78 11.11
CA VAL A 210 -0.10 10.09 10.61
C VAL A 210 -0.30 8.82 11.47
N PRO A 211 -0.62 8.96 12.77
CA PRO A 211 -0.54 7.88 13.75
C PRO A 211 -1.47 6.68 13.48
N ASP A 212 -2.52 6.89 12.69
CA ASP A 212 -3.50 5.85 12.35
C ASP A 212 -3.01 4.89 11.26
N VAL A 213 -1.90 5.22 10.58
CA VAL A 213 -1.30 4.37 9.54
C VAL A 213 -0.31 3.40 10.18
N LEU A 214 -0.58 2.10 10.02
CA LEU A 214 0.33 1.04 10.42
C LEU A 214 1.40 0.83 9.34
N VAL A 215 2.65 0.65 9.75
CA VAL A 215 3.77 0.45 8.81
C VAL A 215 4.36 -0.94 8.97
N GLY A 216 4.55 -1.63 7.84
CA GLY A 216 5.16 -2.95 7.79
C GLY A 216 5.88 -3.21 6.47
N GLY A 217 6.42 -4.42 6.34
CA GLY A 217 7.14 -4.89 5.15
C GLY A 217 8.43 -5.63 5.51
N PRO A 218 9.19 -6.05 4.50
CA PRO A 218 10.43 -6.82 4.64
C PRO A 218 11.63 -5.99 5.08
#